data_AF-A0A5N5TA47-F1
#
_entry.id   AF-A0A5N5TA47-F1
#
_cell.length_a   1.000
_cell.length_b   1.000
_cell.length_c   1.000
_cell.angle_alpha   90.00
_cell.angle_beta   90.00
_cell.angle_gamma   90.00
#
_symmetry.space_group_name_H-M   'P 1'
#
loop_
_entity.id
_entity.type
_entity.pdbx_description
1 polymer ?
#
loop_
_entity_poly.entity_id
_entity_poly.type
_entity_poly.pdbx_seq_one_letter_code
_entity_poly.pdbx_strand_id
1 'polypeptide(L)'
;ALPEKFYDRSSRASELTENSCKNRYPDIKAYDQTRVKLSQVNGIVGSDYINANYVMGYKERKKFICAQGPMESTVNDFWRMIVEQRCSLCIMLTNLEETGKVK
;
A
#
# COMPACT_ATOMS: atom_id res chain seq x y z
N ALA A 1 -9.73 0.61 -8.18
CA ALA A 1 -10.54 1.84 -8.00
C ALA A 1 -11.28 1.78 -6.66
N LEU A 2 -11.47 2.93 -6.01
CA LEU A 2 -12.24 3.01 -4.76
C LEU A 2 -13.72 2.67 -5.01
N PRO A 3 -14.36 1.80 -4.21
CA PRO A 3 -15.79 1.47 -4.38
C PRO A 3 -16.70 2.69 -4.30
N GLU A 4 -17.76 2.75 -5.12
CA GLU A 4 -18.68 3.91 -5.22
C GLU A 4 -19.34 4.34 -3.91
N LYS A 5 -19.49 3.41 -2.96
CA LYS A 5 -20.00 3.71 -1.61
C LYS A 5 -19.16 4.72 -0.83
N PHE A 6 -17.92 4.97 -1.25
CA PHE A 6 -17.04 5.98 -0.67
C PHE A 6 -17.00 7.20 -1.59
N TYR A 7 -17.75 8.23 -1.21
CA TYR A 7 -17.79 9.51 -1.92
C TYR A 7 -16.52 10.36 -1.67
N ASP A 8 -15.95 10.23 -0.48
CA ASP A 8 -14.67 10.83 -0.13
C ASP A 8 -13.52 10.03 -0.77
N ARG A 9 -12.64 10.75 -1.48
CA ARG A 9 -11.43 10.21 -2.13
C ARG A 9 -10.14 10.69 -1.45
N SER A 10 -10.20 10.98 -0.15
CA SER A 10 -9.05 11.46 0.61
C SER A 10 -7.87 10.48 0.63
N SER A 11 -6.66 11.06 0.61
CA SER A 11 -5.37 10.38 0.63
C SER A 11 -4.44 10.99 1.69
N ARG A 12 -5.02 11.50 2.79
CA ARG A 12 -4.30 12.31 3.79
C ARG A 12 -3.12 11.56 4.38
N ALA A 13 -3.28 10.27 4.71
CA ALA A 13 -2.18 9.49 5.27
C ALA A 13 -1.00 9.38 4.29
N SER A 14 -1.28 9.30 2.99
CA SER A 14 -0.27 9.25 1.93
C SER A 14 0.41 10.60 1.69
N GLU A 15 -0.20 11.71 2.11
CA GLU A 15 0.26 13.08 1.93
C GLU A 15 1.02 13.62 3.15
N LEU A 16 0.99 12.91 4.28
CA LEU A 16 1.79 13.24 5.45
C LEU A 16 3.29 13.27 5.08
N THR A 17 4.00 14.27 5.60
CA THR A 17 5.40 14.52 5.26
C THR A 17 6.27 13.30 5.53
N GLU A 18 6.06 12.64 6.67
CA GLU A 18 6.73 11.39 7.09
C GLU A 18 6.46 10.18 6.19
N ASN A 19 5.38 10.20 5.40
CA ASN A 19 4.97 9.10 4.53
C ASN A 19 5.29 9.38 3.05
N SER A 20 5.68 10.62 2.71
CA SER A 20 6.05 11.03 1.35
C SER A 20 7.09 10.10 0.72
N CYS A 21 8.14 9.77 1.48
CA CYS A 21 9.24 8.91 1.05
C CYS A 21 8.88 7.42 0.94
N LYS A 22 7.67 7.03 1.37
CA LYS A 22 7.16 5.65 1.28
C LYS A 22 6.35 5.41 0.01
N ASN A 23 6.14 6.45 -0.81
CA ASN A 23 5.45 6.34 -2.10
C ASN A 23 6.49 6.33 -3.23
N ARG A 24 6.46 5.30 -4.08
CA ARG A 24 7.34 5.22 -5.25
C ARG A 24 7.07 6.32 -6.26
N TYR A 25 5.80 6.65 -6.43
CA TYR A 25 5.33 7.69 -7.33
C TYR A 25 4.51 8.71 -6.54
N PRO A 26 4.89 10.00 -6.53
CA PRO A 26 4.18 11.03 -5.77
C PRO A 26 2.72 11.23 -6.17
N ASP A 27 2.35 10.88 -7.39
CA ASP A 27 1.01 10.97 -7.98
C ASP A 27 0.14 9.73 -7.73
N ILE A 28 0.73 8.61 -7.27
CA ILE A 28 0.00 7.38 -6.95
C ILE A 28 -0.15 7.26 -5.43
N LYS A 29 -1.33 7.61 -4.92
CA LYS A 29 -1.64 7.64 -3.48
C LYS A 29 -2.59 6.53 -3.05
N ALA A 30 -2.43 6.09 -1.81
CA ALA A 30 -3.36 5.18 -1.16
C ALA A 30 -4.57 5.94 -0.59
N TYR A 31 -5.77 5.51 -0.95
CA TYR A 31 -7.01 6.07 -0.40
C TYR A 31 -7.19 5.74 1.09
N ASP A 32 -7.52 6.73 1.92
CA ASP A 32 -7.65 6.59 3.37
C ASP A 32 -8.68 5.54 3.79
N GLN A 33 -9.76 5.40 3.00
CA GLN A 33 -10.92 4.55 3.31
C GLN A 33 -10.61 3.06 3.18
N THR A 34 -9.65 2.70 2.33
CA THR A 34 -9.32 1.30 2.04
C THR A 34 -7.84 0.98 2.18
N ARG A 35 -7.00 1.93 2.62
CA ARG A 35 -5.58 1.65 2.80
C ARG A 35 -5.36 0.49 3.76
N VAL A 36 -4.33 -0.28 3.50
CA VAL A 36 -3.83 -1.24 4.49
C VAL A 36 -3.16 -0.42 5.60
N LYS A 37 -3.53 -0.69 6.85
CA LYS A 37 -2.92 -0.08 8.03
C LYS A 37 -2.06 -1.14 8.69
N LEU A 38 -0.78 -0.86 8.82
CA LEU A 38 0.11 -1.70 9.59
C LEU A 38 -0.05 -1.38 11.08
N SER A 39 0.39 -2.31 11.93
CA SER A 39 0.41 -2.09 13.37
C SER A 39 1.33 -0.91 13.70
N GLN A 40 0.83 0.07 14.45
CA GLN A 40 1.61 1.23 14.84
C GLN A 40 2.80 0.79 15.70
N VAL A 41 4.01 1.21 15.33
CA VAL A 41 5.21 1.03 16.16
C VAL A 41 5.34 2.22 17.10
N ASN A 42 5.45 1.94 18.39
CA ASN A 42 5.56 2.98 19.41
C ASN A 42 6.81 3.86 19.15
N GLY A 43 6.61 5.18 19.21
CA GLY A 43 7.68 6.16 18.98
C GLY A 43 8.05 6.41 17.52
N ILE A 44 7.44 5.72 16.55
CA ILE A 44 7.73 5.90 15.11
C ILE A 44 6.51 6.45 14.38
N VAL A 45 6.51 7.75 14.12
CA VAL A 45 5.44 8.45 13.39
C VAL A 45 5.33 7.90 11.95
N GLY A 46 4.11 7.72 11.47
CA GLY A 46 3.84 7.17 10.13
C GLY A 46 4.15 5.68 9.96
N SER A 47 4.53 4.96 11.03
CA SER A 47 4.81 3.51 10.94
C SER A 47 3.57 2.66 10.65
N ASP A 48 2.36 3.19 10.71
CA ASP A 48 1.15 2.49 10.28
C ASP A 48 0.91 2.55 8.75
N TYR A 49 1.73 3.31 8.03
CA TYR A 49 1.53 3.60 6.61
C TYR A 49 2.34 2.68 5.70
N ILE A 50 1.64 2.12 4.71
CA ILE A 50 2.18 1.50 3.51
C ILE A 50 1.30 1.89 2.31
N ASN A 51 1.88 2.11 1.14
CA ASN A 51 1.12 2.40 -0.08
C ASN A 51 0.50 1.11 -0.65
N ALA A 52 -0.63 0.74 -0.05
CA ALA A 52 -1.43 -0.41 -0.44
C ALA A 52 -2.90 -0.19 -0.06
N ASN A 53 -3.82 -0.73 -0.86
CA ASN A 53 -5.25 -0.68 -0.62
C ASN A 53 -5.90 -2.06 -0.71
N TYR A 54 -6.91 -2.29 0.14
CA TYR A 54 -7.83 -3.40 -0.01
C TYR A 54 -8.71 -3.21 -1.24
N VAL A 55 -8.76 -4.23 -2.08
CA VAL A 55 -9.62 -4.30 -3.26
C VAL A 55 -10.62 -5.44 -3.11
N MET A 56 -11.87 -5.14 -3.46
CA MET A 56 -12.96 -6.10 -3.42
C MET A 56 -12.83 -7.08 -4.60
N GLY A 57 -13.02 -8.36 -4.35
CA GLY A 57 -13.18 -9.34 -5.41
C GLY A 57 -14.62 -9.36 -5.93
N TYR A 58 -14.89 -10.19 -6.93
CA TYR A 58 -16.26 -10.51 -7.32
C TYR A 58 -16.95 -11.25 -6.15
N LYS A 59 -18.04 -10.67 -5.63
CA LYS A 59 -18.91 -11.20 -4.54
C LYS A 59 -18.31 -11.30 -3.12
N GLU A 60 -16.99 -11.15 -2.93
CA GLU A 60 -16.34 -11.21 -1.61
C GLU A 60 -15.78 -9.85 -1.15
N ARG A 61 -16.04 -9.48 0.10
CA ARG A 61 -15.44 -8.28 0.73
C ARG A 61 -13.95 -8.53 0.98
N LYS A 62 -13.09 -7.59 0.52
CA LYS A 62 -11.62 -7.53 0.77
C LYS A 62 -10.82 -8.76 0.36
N LYS A 63 -10.90 -9.15 -0.92
CA LYS A 63 -10.19 -10.34 -1.42
C LYS A 63 -8.71 -10.11 -1.70
N PHE A 64 -8.36 -8.89 -2.11
CA PHE A 64 -7.02 -8.59 -2.60
C PHE A 64 -6.43 -7.39 -1.90
N ILE A 65 -5.11 -7.36 -1.82
CA ILE A 65 -4.33 -6.18 -1.51
C ILE A 65 -3.60 -5.79 -2.79
N CYS A 66 -3.89 -4.59 -3.30
CA CYS A 66 -3.08 -3.98 -4.35
C CYS A 66 -2.06 -3.08 -3.67
N ALA A 67 -0.78 -3.36 -3.87
CA ALA A 67 0.33 -2.64 -3.27
C ALA A 67 1.30 -2.18 -4.36
N GLN A 68 2.02 -1.09 -4.11
CA GLN A 68 3.16 -0.73 -4.96
C GLN A 68 4.27 -1.78 -4.84
N GLY A 69 5.13 -1.87 -5.86
CA GLY A 69 6.38 -2.62 -5.75
C GLY A 69 7.26 -2.03 -4.64
N PRO A 70 7.72 -2.83 -3.66
CA PRO A 70 8.47 -2.32 -2.52
C PRO A 70 9.76 -1.62 -3.00
N MET A 71 10.08 -0.50 -2.38
CA MET A 71 11.38 0.16 -2.52
C MET A 71 12.35 -0.41 -1.48
N GLU A 72 13.64 -0.13 -1.62
CA GLU A 72 14.64 -0.49 -0.60
C GLU A 72 14.24 -0.01 0.80
N SER A 73 13.71 1.21 0.90
CA SER A 73 13.26 1.81 2.16
C SER A 73 11.95 1.22 2.72
N THR A 74 11.18 0.46 1.93
CA THR A 74 9.85 -0.05 2.32
C THR A 74 9.74 -1.58 2.26
N VAL A 75 10.83 -2.30 1.99
CA VAL A 75 10.81 -3.77 1.89
C VAL A 75 10.38 -4.42 3.22
N ASN A 76 10.80 -3.85 4.35
CA ASN A 76 10.41 -4.33 5.68
C ASN A 76 8.92 -4.12 5.96
N ASP A 77 8.39 -2.94 5.59
CA ASP A 77 6.95 -2.66 5.73
C ASP A 77 6.11 -3.58 4.82
N PHE A 78 6.60 -3.91 3.63
CA PHE A 78 5.95 -4.85 2.72
C PHE A 78 5.87 -6.26 3.27
N TRP A 79 6.97 -6.79 3.83
CA TRP A 79 6.95 -8.09 4.49
C TRP A 79 6.09 -8.10 5.75
N ARG A 80 6.14 -7.01 6.53
CA ARG A 80 5.28 -6.84 7.70
C ARG A 80 3.81 -6.85 7.32
N MET A 81 3.44 -6.19 6.22
CA MET A 81 2.09 -6.27 5.65
C MET A 81 1.67 -7.71 5.34
N ILE A 82 2.54 -8.48 4.67
CA ILE A 82 2.26 -9.88 4.31
C ILE A 82 1.98 -10.71 5.56
N VAL A 83 2.80 -10.57 6.60
CA VAL A 83 2.66 -11.31 7.86
C VAL A 83 1.41 -10.88 8.62
N GLU A 84 1.21 -9.57 8.83
CA GLU A 84 0.07 -9.04 9.59
C GLU A 84 -1.27 -9.38 8.92
N GLN A 85 -1.32 -9.35 7.58
CA GLN A 85 -2.53 -9.66 6.81
C GLN A 85 -2.66 -11.15 6.45
N ARG A 86 -1.71 -11.99 6.87
CA ARG A 86 -1.67 -13.43 6.60
C ARG A 86 -1.81 -13.75 5.11
N CYS A 87 -1.15 -12.98 4.26
CA CYS A 87 -1.14 -13.20 2.82
C CYS A 87 -0.42 -14.52 2.50
N SER A 88 -1.12 -15.46 1.87
CA SER A 88 -0.55 -16.75 1.45
C SER A 88 0.04 -16.74 0.04
N LEU A 89 -0.34 -15.75 -0.79
CA LEU A 89 0.07 -15.64 -2.18
C LEU A 89 0.43 -14.19 -2.51
N CYS A 90 1.61 -14.00 -3.08
CA CYS A 90 2.05 -12.74 -3.66
C CYS A 90 2.17 -12.91 -5.18
N ILE A 91 1.47 -12.08 -5.93
CA ILE A 91 1.50 -12.07 -7.40
C ILE A 91 2.19 -10.79 -7.86
N MET A 92 3.38 -10.93 -8.45
CA MET A 92 4.13 -9.80 -9.01
C MET A 92 3.85 -9.69 -10.52
N LEU A 93 3.32 -8.55 -10.95
CA LEU A 93 2.88 -8.31 -12.34
C LEU A 93 3.88 -7.46 -13.15
N THR A 94 5.14 -7.36 -12.71
CA THR A 94 6.17 -6.52 -13.32
C THR A 94 7.53 -7.19 -13.18
N ASN A 95 8.46 -6.84 -14.06
CA ASN A 95 9.87 -7.24 -13.91
C ASN A 95 10.58 -6.34 -12.89
N LEU A 96 11.74 -6.79 -12.40
CA LEU A 96 12.61 -5.98 -11.54
C LEU A 96 13.19 -4.77 -12.28
N GLU A 97 13.29 -4.85 -13.60
CA GLU A 97 13.78 -3.76 -14.44
C GLU A 97 12.92 -3.70 -15.70
N GLU A 98 12.52 -2.49 -16.08
CA GLU A 98 11.87 -2.23 -17.35
C GLU A 98 12.56 -1.06 -18.04
N THR A 99 13.02 -1.26 -19.27
CA THR A 99 13.61 -0.20 -20.11
C THR A 99 14.79 0.54 -19.45
N GLY A 100 15.66 -0.17 -18.71
CA GLY A 100 16.82 0.42 -18.04
C GLY A 100 16.52 1.06 -16.69
N LYS A 101 15.27 1.00 -16.21
CA LYS A 101 14.87 1.53 -14.90
C LYS A 101 14.54 0.40 -13.95
N VAL A 102 15.29 0.32 -12.86
CA VAL A 102 15.01 -0.60 -11.75
C VAL A 102 13.69 -0.20 -11.09
N LYS A 103 12.81 -1.18 -10.91
CA LYS A 103 11.48 -1.07 -10.34
C LYS A 103 11.41 -1.57 -8.90
#